data_AF-A0A7C8Z558-F1
#
_entry.id   AF-A0A7C8Z558-F1
#
_cell.length_a   1.000
_cell.length_b   1.000
_cell.length_c   1.000
_cell.angle_alpha   90.00
_cell.angle_beta   90.00
_cell.angle_gamma   90.00
#
_symmetry.space_group_name_H-M   'P 1'
#
loop_
_entity.id
_entity.type
_entity.pdbx_description
1 polymer ?
#
loop_
_entity_poly.entity_id
_entity_poly.type
_entity_poly.pdbx_seq_one_letter_code
_entity_poly.pdbx_strand_id
1 'polypeptide(L)'
;NEKMEMTTPVITRRTTSAGEKMEMTTPVITRRAGDEEQWEMSFVMPSKYGDKLPIPKDPSVRIKKVPKKIVAVVAFSGNVTDEEVKRRELKLRDALKNDEQFQVKEG
;
A
#
# COMPACT_ATOMS: atom_id res chain seq x y z
N ASN A 1 -55.51 25.37 6.08
CA ASN A 1 -54.16 25.55 6.63
C ASN A 1 -54.05 24.79 7.93
N GLU A 2 -53.62 23.54 7.87
CA GLU A 2 -53.27 22.76 9.06
C GLU A 2 -51.82 22.32 8.93
N LYS A 3 -50.99 22.79 9.87
CA LYS A 3 -49.60 22.37 10.05
C LYS A 3 -49.63 21.19 11.01
N MET A 4 -49.23 20.01 10.54
CA MET A 4 -48.90 18.89 11.43
C MET A 4 -47.53 19.15 12.06
N GLU A 5 -47.47 19.12 13.39
CA GLU A 5 -46.22 19.18 14.15
C GLU A 5 -45.44 17.87 13.97
N MET A 6 -44.24 17.99 13.41
CA MET A 6 -43.32 16.88 13.19
C MET A 6 -42.68 16.45 14.52
N THR A 7 -43.32 15.57 15.27
CA THR A 7 -42.66 14.88 16.39
C THR A 7 -42.22 13.48 15.96
N THR A 8 -41.02 13.40 15.43
CA THR A 8 -40.22 12.18 15.49
C THR A 8 -38.77 12.58 15.34
N PRO A 9 -37.88 12.26 16.30
CA PRO A 9 -36.47 12.48 16.09
C PRO A 9 -36.06 11.56 14.95
N VAL A 10 -35.75 12.14 13.78
CA VAL A 10 -34.98 11.45 12.76
C VAL A 10 -33.58 11.32 13.35
N ILE A 11 -33.35 10.21 14.07
CA ILE A 11 -32.00 9.74 14.34
C ILE A 11 -31.46 9.41 12.95
N THR A 12 -30.83 10.39 12.31
CA THR A 12 -29.80 10.09 11.34
C THR A 12 -28.76 9.35 12.16
N ARG A 13 -28.81 8.01 12.13
CA ARG A 13 -27.66 7.20 12.49
C ARG A 13 -26.61 7.71 11.53
N ARG A 14 -25.80 8.66 12.01
CA ARG A 14 -24.55 9.04 11.40
C ARG A 14 -23.93 7.68 11.20
N THR A 15 -23.89 7.22 9.96
CA THR A 15 -23.07 6.08 9.60
C THR A 15 -21.67 6.59 9.85
N THR A 16 -21.27 6.60 11.11
CA THR A 16 -19.89 6.42 11.50
C THR A 16 -19.51 5.23 10.67
N SER A 17 -18.79 5.47 9.58
CA SER A 17 -17.97 4.47 8.94
C SER A 17 -17.39 3.67 10.08
N ALA A 18 -17.91 2.46 10.30
CA ALA A 18 -17.60 1.66 11.49
C ALA A 18 -16.20 1.06 11.32
N GLY A 19 -15.24 1.92 11.00
CA GLY A 19 -13.90 1.65 10.55
C GLY A 19 -13.05 2.82 11.01
N GLU A 20 -11.84 2.50 11.43
CA GLU A 20 -10.91 3.48 11.94
C GLU A 20 -10.37 4.35 10.81
N LYS A 21 -10.38 5.67 10.99
CA LYS A 21 -9.77 6.57 10.01
C LYS A 21 -8.25 6.46 10.13
N MET A 22 -7.62 6.00 9.06
CA MET A 22 -6.17 5.84 9.01
C MET A 22 -5.53 7.01 8.26
N GLU A 23 -4.35 7.43 8.72
CA GLU A 23 -3.50 8.35 7.97
C GLU A 23 -2.94 7.62 6.75
N MET A 24 -2.88 8.31 5.62
CA MET A 24 -2.20 7.81 4.44
C MET A 24 -0.70 7.69 4.73
N THR A 25 -0.09 6.61 4.26
CA THR A 25 1.36 6.39 4.36
C THR A 25 2.02 6.46 3.00
N THR A 26 3.30 6.79 3.04
CA THR A 26 4.20 6.71 1.89
C THR A 26 5.31 5.72 2.22
N PRO A 27 5.73 4.86 1.28
CA PRO A 27 5.31 4.76 -0.12
C PRO A 27 4.06 3.88 -0.35
N VAL A 28 3.41 4.06 -1.50
CA VAL A 28 2.49 3.05 -2.06
C VAL A 28 3.31 2.15 -2.97
N ILE A 29 3.20 0.83 -2.79
CA ILE A 29 3.98 -0.16 -3.53
C ILE A 29 3.06 -0.84 -4.54
N THR A 30 3.40 -0.79 -5.82
CA THR A 30 2.68 -1.50 -6.87
C THR A 30 3.61 -2.56 -7.47
N ARG A 31 3.14 -3.80 -7.57
CA ARG A 31 3.87 -4.91 -8.20
C ARG A 31 2.99 -5.65 -9.18
N ARG A 32 3.58 -6.19 -10.24
CA ARG A 32 2.92 -7.18 -11.09
C ARG A 32 2.89 -8.52 -10.34
N ALA A 33 1.73 -9.15 -10.28
CA ALA A 33 1.52 -10.46 -9.68
C ALA A 33 1.31 -11.49 -10.80
N GLY A 34 2.19 -12.48 -10.92
CA GLY A 34 2.04 -13.56 -11.90
C GLY A 34 2.19 -13.11 -13.37
N ASP A 35 1.45 -13.78 -14.26
CA ASP A 35 1.51 -13.59 -15.71
C ASP A 35 0.75 -12.32 -16.15
N GLU A 36 1.53 -11.28 -16.36
CA GLU A 36 1.35 -10.05 -17.16
C GLU A 36 0.14 -9.11 -16.95
N GLU A 37 -1.01 -9.52 -16.43
CA GLU A 37 -2.19 -8.63 -16.30
C GLU A 37 -2.66 -8.31 -14.88
N GLN A 38 -2.18 -9.01 -13.84
CA GLN A 38 -2.60 -8.75 -12.47
C GLN A 38 -1.66 -7.78 -11.77
N TRP A 39 -2.21 -6.66 -11.30
CA TRP A 39 -1.50 -5.67 -10.50
C TRP A 39 -1.90 -5.78 -9.03
N GLU A 40 -0.90 -5.88 -8.15
CA GLU A 40 -1.10 -5.86 -6.71
C GLU A 40 -0.60 -4.53 -6.15
N MET A 41 -1.49 -3.82 -5.47
CA MET A 41 -1.19 -2.60 -4.76
C MET A 41 -1.08 -2.89 -3.26
N SER A 42 -0.05 -2.36 -2.63
CA SER A 42 0.26 -2.54 -1.21
C SER A 42 0.46 -1.20 -0.54
N PHE A 43 -0.21 -1.01 0.59
CA PHE A 43 -0.08 0.14 1.46
C PHE A 43 0.71 -0.22 2.71
N VAL A 44 1.54 0.71 3.18
CA VAL A 44 2.32 0.51 4.41
C VAL A 44 1.47 0.89 5.62
N MET A 45 1.47 0.09 6.67
CA MET A 45 0.74 0.43 7.89
C MET A 45 1.47 1.51 8.70
N PRO A 46 0.79 2.54 9.22
CA PRO A 46 1.40 3.46 10.17
C PRO A 46 1.96 2.73 11.39
N SER A 47 3.13 3.16 11.88
CA SER A 47 3.83 2.49 12.99
C SER A 47 3.01 2.39 14.28
N LYS A 48 2.05 3.31 14.49
CA LYS A 48 1.17 3.34 15.67
C LYS A 48 0.32 2.09 15.87
N TYR A 49 0.06 1.33 14.81
CA TYR A 49 -0.77 0.12 14.89
C TYR A 49 0.01 -1.13 15.32
N GLY A 50 1.33 -1.18 15.09
CA GLY A 50 2.15 -2.35 15.41
C GLY A 50 1.54 -3.66 14.90
N ASP A 51 1.36 -4.64 15.79
CA ASP A 51 0.70 -5.92 15.49
C ASP A 51 -0.84 -5.89 15.64
N LYS A 52 -1.43 -4.78 16.13
CA LYS A 52 -2.88 -4.63 16.33
C LYS A 52 -3.50 -3.88 15.15
N LEU A 53 -3.84 -4.63 14.11
CA LEU A 53 -4.39 -4.08 12.87
C LEU A 53 -5.91 -4.30 12.79
N PRO A 54 -6.68 -3.31 12.33
CA PRO A 54 -8.10 -3.50 12.09
C PRO A 54 -8.31 -4.50 10.97
N ILE A 55 -9.35 -5.32 11.11
CA ILE A 55 -9.70 -6.34 10.12
C ILE A 55 -10.30 -5.62 8.89
N PRO A 56 -9.75 -5.84 7.68
CA PRO A 56 -10.32 -5.27 6.47
C PRO A 56 -11.75 -5.75 6.27
N LYS A 57 -12.64 -4.84 5.90
CA LYS A 57 -14.04 -5.19 5.58
C LYS A 57 -14.16 -5.85 4.21
N ASP A 58 -13.24 -5.52 3.31
CA ASP A 58 -13.18 -6.07 1.97
C ASP A 58 -12.33 -7.36 2.00
N PRO A 59 -12.87 -8.52 1.62
CA PRO A 59 -12.14 -9.79 1.62
C PRO A 59 -11.03 -9.86 0.56
N SER A 60 -11.01 -8.96 -0.42
CA SER A 60 -9.90 -8.86 -1.39
C SER A 60 -8.64 -8.27 -0.75
N VAL A 61 -8.78 -7.55 0.36
CA VAL A 61 -7.66 -6.93 1.08
C VAL A 61 -7.10 -7.90 2.11
N ARG A 62 -5.80 -8.19 2.01
CA ARG A 62 -5.09 -9.08 2.93
C ARG A 62 -3.99 -8.33 3.64
N ILE A 63 -3.84 -8.60 4.94
CA ILE A 63 -2.74 -8.07 5.74
C ILE A 63 -1.57 -9.05 5.66
N LYS A 64 -0.40 -8.54 5.28
CA LYS A 64 0.84 -9.33 5.19
C LYS A 64 1.93 -8.75 6.08
N LYS A 65 2.50 -9.57 6.94
CA LYS A 65 3.70 -9.21 7.70
C LYS A 65 4.93 -9.32 6.80
N VAL A 66 5.65 -8.21 6.63
CA VAL A 66 6.91 -8.18 5.88
C VAL A 66 8.05 -8.24 6.90
N PRO A 67 8.89 -9.29 6.91
CA PRO A 67 10.02 -9.37 7.82
C PRO A 67 11.04 -8.26 7.51
N LYS A 68 11.86 -7.93 8.50
CA LYS A 68 12.97 -7.00 8.31
C LYS A 68 13.89 -7.53 7.20
N LYS A 69 14.18 -6.68 6.22
CA LYS A 69 15.06 -7.00 5.09
C LYS A 69 15.87 -5.76 4.72
N ILE A 70 17.07 -5.99 4.23
CA ILE A 70 17.89 -4.96 3.60
C ILE A 70 17.45 -4.86 2.14
N VAL A 71 17.27 -3.64 1.65
CA VAL A 71 16.87 -3.36 0.26
C VAL A 71 17.80 -2.32 -0.32
N ALA A 72 18.16 -2.49 -1.59
CA ALA A 72 18.82 -1.47 -2.38
C ALA A 72 17.74 -0.62 -3.08
N VAL A 73 17.93 0.70 -3.08
CA VAL A 73 16.94 1.65 -3.63
C VAL A 73 17.65 2.62 -4.57
N VAL A 74 17.05 2.83 -5.75
CA VAL A 74 17.43 3.91 -6.66
C VAL A 74 16.23 4.83 -6.86
N ALA A 75 16.39 6.11 -6.57
CA ALA A 75 15.39 7.12 -6.89
C ALA A 75 15.62 7.64 -8.30
N PHE A 76 14.55 7.79 -9.08
CA PHE A 76 14.61 8.40 -10.41
C PHE A 76 13.37 9.28 -10.63
N SER A 77 13.54 10.34 -11.41
CA SER A 77 12.46 11.23 -11.83
C SER A 77 11.94 10.83 -13.21
N GLY A 78 10.68 11.16 -13.50
CA GLY A 78 10.05 10.91 -14.80
C GLY A 78 8.80 10.03 -14.67
N ASN A 79 8.27 9.62 -15.83
CA ASN A 79 7.10 8.75 -15.88
C ASN A 79 7.46 7.30 -15.53
N VAL A 80 6.63 6.66 -14.72
CA VAL A 80 6.78 5.25 -14.36
C VAL A 80 6.19 4.40 -15.49
N THR A 81 7.04 3.97 -16.43
CA THR A 81 6.71 2.96 -17.45
C THR A 81 7.46 1.66 -17.14
N ASP A 82 6.92 0.53 -17.58
CA ASP A 82 7.56 -0.78 -17.32
C ASP A 82 8.97 -0.86 -17.92
N GLU A 83 9.18 -0.28 -19.10
CA GLU A 83 10.48 -0.17 -19.74
C GLU A 83 11.47 0.64 -18.89
N GLU A 84 11.03 1.77 -18.33
CA GLU A 84 11.88 2.60 -17.48
C GLU A 84 12.22 1.91 -16.17
N VAL A 85 11.23 1.26 -15.54
CA VAL A 85 11.44 0.47 -14.31
C VAL A 85 12.45 -0.64 -14.56
N LYS A 86 12.30 -1.42 -15.65
CA LYS A 86 13.24 -2.50 -16.00
C LYS A 86 14.64 -1.97 -16.28
N ARG A 87 14.75 -0.85 -17.00
CA ARG A 87 16.04 -0.19 -17.29
C ARG A 87 16.74 0.26 -16.00
N ARG A 88 16.00 0.83 -15.06
CA ARG A 88 16.54 1.29 -13.76
C ARG A 88 16.90 0.12 -12.85
N GLU A 89 16.09 -0.94 -12.84
CA GLU A 89 16.37 -2.17 -12.10
C GLU A 89 17.67 -2.82 -12.58
N LEU A 90 17.86 -2.98 -13.89
CA LEU A 90 19.08 -3.55 -14.46
C LEU A 90 20.33 -2.75 -14.07
N LYS A 91 20.24 -1.41 -14.11
CA LYS A 91 21.32 -0.54 -13.66
C LYS A 91 21.63 -0.70 -12.17
N LEU A 92 20.60 -0.82 -11.33
CA LEU A 92 20.78 -1.04 -9.90
C LEU A 92 21.44 -2.40 -9.63
N ARG A 93 21.00 -3.46 -10.31
CA ARG A 93 21.59 -4.79 -10.18
C ARG A 93 23.05 -4.81 -10.63
N ASP A 94 23.37 -4.13 -11.72
CA ASP A 94 24.74 -4.07 -12.22
C ASP A 94 25.67 -3.29 -11.28
N ALA A 95 25.19 -2.18 -10.72
CA ALA A 95 25.93 -1.43 -9.70
C ALA A 95 26.23 -2.29 -8.45
N LEU A 96 25.28 -3.14 -8.04
CA LEU A 96 25.44 -4.03 -6.89
C LEU A 96 26.38 -5.21 -7.13
N LYS A 97 26.69 -5.57 -8.39
CA LYS A 97 27.67 -6.65 -8.66
C LYS A 97 29.08 -6.27 -8.21
N ASN A 98 29.39 -4.99 -8.23
CA ASN A 98 30.70 -4.46 -7.87
C ASN A 98 30.74 -3.98 -6.40
N ASP A 99 29.68 -4.22 -5.63
CA ASP A 99 29.63 -3.85 -4.21
C ASP A 99 30.33 -4.92 -3.36
N GLU A 100 31.29 -4.50 -2.56
CA GLU A 100 32.11 -5.41 -1.73
C GLU A 100 31.35 -5.90 -0.49
N GLN A 101 30.27 -5.23 -0.09
CA GLN A 101 29.55 -5.48 1.16
C GLN A 101 28.20 -6.16 0.97
N PHE A 102 27.50 -5.90 -0.15
CA PHE A 102 26.15 -6.38 -0.40
C PHE A 102 26.02 -7.03 -1.78
N GLN A 103 25.76 -8.33 -1.81
CA GLN A 103 25.51 -9.07 -3.05
C GLN A 103 24.02 -9.33 -3.26
N VAL A 104 23.58 -9.25 -4.51
CA VAL A 104 22.20 -9.59 -4.89
C VAL A 104 22.03 -11.11 -4.82
N LYS A 105 21.19 -11.59 -3.90
CA LYS A 105 20.80 -13.00 -3.86
C LYS A 105 19.93 -13.30 -5.09
N GLU A 106 20.35 -14.24 -5.94
CA GLU A 106 19.46 -14.79 -6.97
C GLU A 106 18.31 -15.52 -6.27
N GLY A 107 17.09 -15.15 -6.66
CA GLY A 107 15.84 -15.63 -6.08
C GLY A 107 15.27 -16.80 -6.85
#